data_AF-A0A7M1S0P0-F1
#
_entry.id   AF-A0A7M1S0P0-F1
#
_cell.length_a   1.000
_cell.length_b   1.000
_cell.length_c   1.000
_cell.angle_alpha   90.00
_cell.angle_beta   90.00
_cell.angle_gamma   90.00
#
_symmetry.space_group_name_H-M   'P 1'
#
loop_
_entity.id
_entity.type
_entity.pdbx_description
1 polymer ?
#
loop_
_entity_poly.entity_id
_entity_poly.type
_entity_poly.pdbx_seq_one_letter_code
_entity_poly.pdbx_strand_id
1 'polypeptide(L)'
;MEVYQVENNLSLSDSEIKRLVQEKVESYKNFSNLEQYAIFMGKAQILEFGLKGLLSIKYEFSFESIEKWTLGRVKNELEKKGLRQDFITLLSSVVTHRNHIAHEFLVNNSIVKSLGDFSDKKLYGDLFCAIYELEQIIIIYDWNEENNGWG
;
A
#
# COMPACT_ATOMS: atom_id res chain seq x y z
N MET A 1 -31.05 18.95 30.55
CA MET A 1 -31.03 18.92 29.07
C MET A 1 -29.74 18.25 28.68
N GLU A 2 -29.87 17.08 28.08
CA GLU A 2 -28.79 16.11 27.84
C GLU A 2 -27.75 16.65 26.86
N VAL A 3 -26.49 16.47 27.24
CA VAL A 3 -25.34 16.60 26.35
C VAL A 3 -25.35 15.35 25.47
N TYR A 4 -25.70 15.50 24.20
CA TYR A 4 -25.48 14.44 23.21
C TYR A 4 -23.97 14.28 23.01
N GLN A 5 -23.36 13.40 23.80
CA GLN A 5 -22.09 12.77 23.42
C GLN A 5 -22.40 11.81 22.27
N VAL A 6 -22.15 12.25 21.03
CA VAL A 6 -22.01 11.32 19.91
C VAL A 6 -20.65 10.68 20.06
N GLU A 7 -20.59 9.55 20.78
CA GLU A 7 -19.51 8.59 20.61
C GLU A 7 -19.57 8.06 19.17
N ASN A 8 -18.90 8.75 18.27
CA ASN A 8 -18.68 8.26 16.91
C ASN A 8 -17.70 7.08 17.01
N ASN A 9 -18.23 5.87 17.17
CA ASN A 9 -17.55 4.64 16.79
C ASN A 9 -17.38 4.63 15.26
N LEU A 10 -16.53 5.53 14.76
CA LEU A 10 -16.07 5.47 13.38
C LEU A 10 -15.17 4.24 13.31
N SER A 11 -15.64 3.21 12.63
CA SER A 11 -14.84 2.05 12.26
C SER A 11 -15.16 1.80 10.80
N LEU A 12 -14.13 1.74 9.95
CA LEU A 12 -14.29 1.39 8.55
C LEU A 12 -14.79 -0.05 8.45
N SER A 13 -16.01 -0.24 7.95
CA SER A 13 -16.53 -1.58 7.69
C SER A 13 -15.84 -2.21 6.48
N ASP A 14 -15.75 -3.54 6.45
CA ASP A 14 -15.22 -4.30 5.30
C ASP A 14 -15.91 -3.94 3.99
N SER A 15 -17.23 -3.70 4.02
CA SER A 15 -18.01 -3.28 2.86
C SER A 15 -17.60 -1.90 2.35
N GLU A 16 -17.32 -0.96 3.25
CA GLU A 16 -16.87 0.38 2.88
C GLU A 16 -15.48 0.35 2.30
N ILE A 17 -14.55 -0.41 2.91
CA ILE A 17 -13.20 -0.61 2.38
C ILE A 17 -13.29 -1.17 0.96
N LYS A 18 -14.06 -2.24 0.75
CA LYS A 18 -14.22 -2.85 -0.59
C LYS A 18 -14.78 -1.88 -1.61
N ARG A 19 -15.78 -1.08 -1.25
CA ARG A 19 -16.37 -0.07 -2.14
C ARG A 19 -15.33 1.00 -2.51
N LEU A 20 -14.62 1.55 -1.52
CA LEU A 20 -13.59 2.57 -1.75
C LEU A 20 -12.45 2.04 -2.61
N VAL A 21 -11.99 0.80 -2.37
CA VAL A 21 -10.97 0.16 -3.20
C VAL A 21 -11.48 0.00 -4.63
N GLN A 22 -12.72 -0.48 -4.84
CA GLN A 22 -13.29 -0.61 -6.17
C GLN A 22 -13.34 0.73 -6.92
N GLU A 23 -13.75 1.80 -6.26
CA GLU A 23 -13.75 3.16 -6.84
C GLU A 23 -12.36 3.62 -7.25
N LYS A 24 -11.33 3.33 -6.43
CA LYS A 24 -9.94 3.66 -6.76
C LYS A 24 -9.42 2.81 -7.92
N VAL A 25 -9.64 1.50 -7.88
CA VAL A 25 -9.18 0.55 -8.92
C VAL A 25 -9.84 0.85 -10.27
N GLU A 26 -11.09 1.30 -10.30
CA GLU A 26 -11.78 1.71 -11.53
C GLU A 26 -11.03 2.82 -12.29
N SER A 27 -10.40 3.74 -11.55
CA SER A 27 -9.60 4.83 -12.14
C SER A 27 -8.39 4.32 -12.95
N TYR A 28 -7.98 3.06 -12.74
CA TYR A 28 -6.85 2.47 -13.45
C TYR A 28 -7.19 1.92 -14.84
N LYS A 29 -8.47 1.71 -15.16
CA LYS A 29 -8.89 1.01 -16.40
C LYS A 29 -8.46 1.68 -17.70
N ASN A 30 -8.24 3.00 -17.65
CA ASN A 30 -7.83 3.77 -18.83
C ASN A 30 -6.31 3.84 -19.02
N PHE A 31 -5.53 3.28 -18.10
CA PHE A 31 -4.07 3.25 -18.19
C PHE A 31 -3.58 1.94 -18.79
N SER A 32 -2.51 2.02 -19.57
CA SER A 32 -1.73 0.85 -20.00
C SER A 32 -1.10 0.14 -18.81
N ASN A 33 -0.71 -1.13 -18.99
CA ASN A 33 -0.05 -1.92 -17.92
C ASN A 33 1.22 -1.24 -17.38
N LEU A 34 1.97 -0.54 -18.25
CA LEU A 34 3.17 0.20 -17.85
C LEU A 34 2.82 1.41 -16.98
N GLU A 35 1.78 2.16 -17.33
CA GLU A 35 1.30 3.30 -16.54
C GLU A 35 0.72 2.83 -15.20
N GLN A 36 -0.08 1.76 -15.20
CA GLN A 36 -0.58 1.14 -13.97
C GLN A 36 0.56 0.70 -13.05
N TYR A 37 1.61 0.08 -13.61
CA TYR A 37 2.82 -0.27 -12.88
C TYR A 37 3.55 0.97 -12.32
N ALA A 38 3.72 2.02 -13.12
CA ALA A 38 4.38 3.24 -12.68
C ALA A 38 3.60 3.91 -11.51
N ILE A 39 2.27 3.96 -11.60
CA ILE A 39 1.40 4.48 -10.54
C ILE A 39 1.51 3.61 -9.29
N PHE A 40 1.45 2.28 -9.43
CA PHE A 40 1.62 1.34 -8.32
C PHE A 40 2.96 1.57 -7.60
N MET A 41 4.07 1.65 -8.34
CA MET A 41 5.40 1.88 -7.76
C MET A 41 5.49 3.24 -7.06
N GLY A 42 4.94 4.29 -7.68
CA GLY A 42 4.90 5.64 -7.09
C GLY A 42 4.11 5.67 -5.78
N LYS A 43 2.91 5.09 -5.76
CA LYS A 43 2.07 5.02 -4.57
C LYS A 43 2.69 4.17 -3.46
N ALA A 44 3.31 3.04 -3.78
CA ALA A 44 4.03 2.22 -2.80
C ALA A 44 5.20 2.98 -2.17
N GLN A 45 5.89 3.83 -2.94
CA GLN A 45 6.94 4.70 -2.42
C GLN A 45 6.38 5.81 -1.51
N ILE A 46 5.24 6.41 -1.88
CA ILE A 46 4.55 7.41 -1.02
C ILE A 46 4.13 6.77 0.31
N LEU A 47 3.54 5.57 0.26
CA LEU A 47 3.18 4.80 1.46
C LEU A 47 4.42 4.52 2.33
N GLU A 48 5.56 4.15 1.73
CA GLU A 48 6.82 3.97 2.46
C GLU A 48 7.23 5.25 3.21
N PHE A 49 7.12 6.41 2.58
CA PHE A 49 7.41 7.68 3.23
C PHE A 49 6.43 8.01 4.35
N GLY A 50 5.13 7.79 4.15
CA GLY A 50 4.11 7.96 5.20
C GLY A 50 4.40 7.10 6.44
N LEU A 51 4.72 5.83 6.22
CA LEU A 51 5.05 4.90 7.31
C LEU A 51 6.37 5.23 8.02
N LYS A 52 7.36 5.83 7.34
CA LYS A 52 8.53 6.42 7.99
C LYS A 52 8.12 7.61 8.87
N GLY A 53 7.20 8.45 8.40
CA GLY A 53 6.60 9.52 9.19
C GLY A 53 5.95 8.98 10.46
N LEU A 54 5.15 7.92 10.36
CA LEU A 54 4.55 7.24 11.50
C LEU A 54 5.61 6.73 12.50
N LEU A 55 6.69 6.10 12.02
CA LEU A 55 7.82 5.70 12.87
C LEU A 55 8.46 6.87 13.61
N SER A 56 8.59 8.01 12.94
CA SER A 56 9.21 9.19 13.52
C SER A 56 8.33 9.86 14.57
N ILE A 57 7.04 10.02 14.27
CA ILE A 57 6.08 10.72 15.13
C ILE A 57 5.68 9.86 16.33
N LYS A 58 5.37 8.57 16.12
CA LYS A 58 4.81 7.69 17.15
C LYS A 58 5.87 6.91 17.95
N TYR A 59 7.01 6.62 17.33
CA TYR A 59 8.02 5.71 17.91
C TYR A 59 9.40 6.35 18.04
N GLU A 60 9.48 7.68 17.94
CA GLU A 60 10.65 8.53 18.23
C GLU A 60 11.91 8.20 17.41
N PHE A 61 11.75 7.62 16.22
CA PHE A 61 12.87 7.49 15.30
C PHE A 61 13.21 8.84 14.67
N SER A 62 14.51 9.18 14.58
CA SER A 62 14.90 10.34 13.79
C SER A 62 14.70 10.05 12.31
N PHE A 63 14.15 11.02 11.55
CA PHE A 63 13.93 10.84 10.11
C PHE A 63 15.25 10.52 9.38
N GLU A 64 16.35 11.15 9.77
CA GLU A 64 17.70 10.89 9.23
C GLU A 64 18.10 9.40 9.38
N SER A 65 17.77 8.77 10.51
CA SER A 65 18.12 7.36 10.74
C SER A 65 17.32 6.38 9.89
N ILE A 66 16.11 6.77 9.47
CA ILE A 66 15.15 5.91 8.76
C ILE A 66 14.97 6.28 7.29
N GLU A 67 15.55 7.39 6.83
CA GLU A 67 15.39 7.91 5.47
C GLU A 67 15.67 6.84 4.41
N LYS A 68 16.78 6.11 4.58
CA LYS A 68 17.25 5.06 3.65
C LYS A 68 16.59 3.69 3.86
N TRP A 69 15.66 3.56 4.79
CA TRP A 69 15.01 2.27 5.03
C TRP A 69 14.06 1.93 3.89
N THR A 70 14.01 0.65 3.53
CA THR A 70 13.05 0.15 2.55
C THR A 70 11.71 -0.11 3.23
N LEU A 71 10.62 -0.19 2.45
CA LEU A 71 9.29 -0.56 2.93
C LEU A 71 9.28 -1.86 3.74
N GLY A 72 10.06 -2.87 3.31
CA GLY A 72 10.20 -4.12 4.05
C GLY A 72 10.84 -3.95 5.43
N ARG A 73 11.86 -3.08 5.54
CA ARG A 73 12.47 -2.76 6.85
C ARG A 73 11.51 -1.95 7.72
N VAL A 74 10.85 -0.93 7.17
CA VAL A 74 9.84 -0.12 7.87
C VAL A 74 8.73 -1.01 8.42
N LYS A 75 8.20 -1.94 7.62
CA LYS A 75 7.21 -2.93 8.05
C LYS A 75 7.71 -3.76 9.23
N ASN A 76 8.91 -4.34 9.15
CA ASN A 76 9.46 -5.16 10.23
C ASN A 76 9.61 -4.36 11.55
N GLU A 77 9.96 -3.08 11.47
CA GLU A 77 10.09 -2.24 12.66
C GLU A 77 8.72 -1.85 13.24
N LEU A 78 7.73 -1.52 12.41
CA LEU A 78 6.35 -1.29 12.85
C LEU A 78 5.75 -2.51 13.55
N GLU A 79 6.00 -3.71 13.01
CA GLU A 79 5.61 -4.99 13.61
C GLU A 79 6.25 -5.18 14.99
N LYS A 80 7.57 -4.96 15.12
CA LYS A 80 8.28 -5.02 16.42
C LYS A 80 7.75 -4.02 17.43
N LYS A 81 7.26 -2.86 16.97
CA LYS A 81 6.67 -1.82 17.81
C LYS A 81 5.21 -2.10 18.18
N GLY A 82 4.65 -3.23 17.73
CA GLY A 82 3.31 -3.67 18.11
C GLY A 82 2.20 -2.98 17.34
N LEU A 83 2.48 -2.43 16.15
CA LEU A 83 1.41 -1.94 15.27
C LEU A 83 0.42 -3.07 14.97
N ARG A 84 -0.86 -2.73 14.85
CA ARG A 84 -1.97 -3.67 14.58
C ARG A 84 -1.63 -4.72 13.50
N GLN A 85 -1.81 -5.99 13.84
CA GLN A 85 -1.31 -7.12 13.05
C GLN A 85 -2.00 -7.25 11.69
N ASP A 86 -3.28 -6.89 11.60
CA ASP A 86 -4.04 -6.92 10.36
C ASP A 86 -3.45 -5.96 9.31
N PHE A 87 -3.04 -4.76 9.72
CA PHE A 87 -2.31 -3.82 8.86
C PHE A 87 -0.94 -4.38 8.44
N ILE A 88 -0.19 -4.98 9.37
CA ILE A 88 1.12 -5.57 9.09
C ILE A 88 1.02 -6.74 8.10
N THR A 89 -0.03 -7.57 8.22
CA THR A 89 -0.28 -8.67 7.28
C THR A 89 -0.54 -8.13 5.87
N LEU A 90 -1.40 -7.11 5.74
CA LEU A 90 -1.65 -6.49 4.44
C LEU A 90 -0.38 -5.82 3.88
N LEU A 91 0.39 -5.14 4.72
CA LEU A 91 1.65 -4.49 4.32
C LEU A 91 2.70 -5.51 3.85
N SER A 92 2.73 -6.70 4.46
CA SER A 92 3.61 -7.81 4.03
C SER A 92 3.31 -8.26 2.60
N SER A 93 2.03 -8.29 2.22
CA SER A 93 1.62 -8.63 0.86
C SER A 93 2.07 -7.55 -0.14
N VAL A 94 1.86 -6.27 0.18
CA VAL A 94 2.31 -5.14 -0.65
C VAL A 94 3.83 -5.12 -0.84
N VAL A 95 4.61 -5.40 0.22
CA VAL A 95 6.07 -5.54 0.12
C VAL A 95 6.45 -6.67 -0.85
N THR A 96 5.75 -7.80 -0.78
CA THR A 96 5.98 -8.95 -1.66
C THR A 96 5.65 -8.60 -3.11
N HIS A 97 4.49 -7.98 -3.35
CA HIS A 97 4.09 -7.51 -4.67
C HIS A 97 5.07 -6.51 -5.26
N ARG A 98 5.52 -5.51 -4.50
CA ARG A 98 6.50 -4.52 -4.99
C ARG A 98 7.78 -5.19 -5.46
N ASN A 99 8.29 -6.17 -4.70
CA ASN A 99 9.50 -6.90 -5.07
C ASN A 99 9.29 -7.81 -6.27
N HIS A 100 8.19 -8.57 -6.28
CA HIS A 100 7.88 -9.51 -7.36
C HIS A 100 7.63 -8.78 -8.67
N ILE A 101 6.76 -7.76 -8.68
CA ILE A 101 6.41 -7.01 -9.88
C ILE A 101 7.62 -6.22 -10.38
N ALA A 102 8.43 -5.61 -9.50
CA ALA A 102 9.67 -4.96 -9.93
C ALA A 102 10.61 -5.96 -10.62
N HIS A 103 10.77 -7.17 -10.06
CA HIS A 103 11.58 -8.22 -10.68
C HIS A 103 11.01 -8.65 -12.04
N GLU A 104 9.72 -8.98 -12.11
CA GLU A 104 9.06 -9.37 -13.36
C GLU A 104 9.15 -8.26 -14.40
N PHE A 105 8.85 -7.00 -14.06
CA PHE A 105 8.97 -5.88 -15.00
C PHE A 105 10.42 -5.62 -15.43
N LEU A 106 11.43 -5.81 -14.57
CA LEU A 106 12.84 -5.60 -14.96
C LEU A 106 13.37 -6.71 -15.86
N VAL A 107 13.12 -7.98 -15.49
CA VAL A 107 13.48 -9.15 -16.30
C VAL A 107 12.76 -9.06 -17.64
N ASN A 108 11.47 -8.73 -17.63
CA ASN A 108 10.70 -8.65 -18.85
C ASN A 108 11.04 -7.41 -19.66
N ASN A 109 11.31 -6.22 -19.11
CA ASN A 109 11.77 -5.07 -19.92
C ASN A 109 13.13 -5.30 -20.58
N SER A 110 14.00 -6.13 -19.99
CA SER A 110 15.24 -6.56 -20.65
C SER A 110 15.01 -7.54 -21.82
N ILE A 111 13.89 -8.28 -21.81
CA ILE A 111 13.45 -9.25 -22.83
C ILE A 111 12.44 -8.64 -23.83
N VAL A 112 11.71 -7.58 -23.45
CA VAL A 112 10.70 -6.86 -24.26
C VAL A 112 11.34 -6.18 -25.47
N LYS A 113 12.67 -5.99 -25.46
CA LYS A 113 13.42 -5.60 -26.67
C LYS A 113 13.69 -6.73 -27.66
N SER A 114 13.48 -8.01 -27.32
CA SER A 114 13.88 -9.14 -28.18
C SER A 114 12.79 -10.13 -28.56
N LEU A 115 11.69 -10.27 -27.81
CA LEU A 115 10.65 -11.27 -28.13
C LEU A 115 9.26 -10.70 -27.89
N GLY A 116 8.59 -10.34 -29.00
CA GLY A 116 7.15 -10.08 -29.03
C GLY A 116 6.40 -11.35 -28.63
N ASP A 117 5.28 -11.14 -27.93
CA ASP A 117 4.35 -12.14 -27.38
C ASP A 117 4.73 -12.70 -26.00
N PHE A 118 4.53 -11.84 -25.00
CA PHE A 118 4.45 -12.22 -23.59
C PHE A 118 3.04 -12.75 -23.25
N SER A 119 2.91 -13.64 -22.26
CA SER A 119 1.59 -14.03 -21.74
C SER A 119 1.06 -12.93 -20.81
N ASP A 120 0.61 -11.81 -21.39
CA ASP A 120 0.13 -10.59 -20.70
C ASP A 120 -0.86 -10.86 -19.57
N LYS A 121 -1.63 -11.95 -19.64
CA LYS A 121 -2.70 -12.27 -18.69
C LYS A 121 -2.22 -12.52 -17.26
N LYS A 122 -1.07 -13.19 -17.07
CA LYS A 122 -0.57 -13.51 -15.71
C LYS A 122 -0.03 -12.26 -15.02
N LEU A 123 0.86 -11.53 -15.71
CA LEU A 123 1.43 -10.28 -15.20
C LEU A 123 0.33 -9.24 -14.93
N TYR A 124 -0.68 -9.16 -15.80
CA TYR A 124 -1.85 -8.30 -15.61
C TYR A 124 -2.65 -8.70 -14.36
N GLY A 125 -2.89 -9.99 -14.14
CA GLY A 125 -3.56 -10.48 -12.94
C GLY A 125 -2.78 -10.16 -11.66
N ASP A 126 -1.47 -10.39 -11.68
CA ASP A 126 -0.59 -10.12 -10.53
C ASP A 126 -0.52 -8.61 -10.23
N LEU A 127 -0.45 -7.75 -11.26
CA LEU A 127 -0.47 -6.30 -11.12
C LEU A 127 -1.83 -5.79 -10.60
N PHE A 128 -2.93 -6.33 -11.09
CA PHE A 128 -4.27 -5.97 -10.61
C PHE A 128 -4.44 -6.30 -9.12
N CYS A 129 -4.07 -7.52 -8.70
CA CYS A 129 -4.10 -7.91 -7.29
C CYS A 129 -3.23 -6.97 -6.43
N ALA A 130 -2.04 -6.65 -6.90
CA ALA A 130 -1.14 -5.74 -6.18
C ALA A 130 -1.70 -4.32 -6.06
N ILE A 131 -2.33 -3.78 -7.12
CA ILE A 131 -3.00 -2.48 -7.09
C ILE A 131 -4.15 -2.51 -6.08
N TYR A 132 -4.98 -3.56 -6.11
CA TYR A 132 -6.10 -3.72 -5.20
C TYR A 132 -5.65 -3.66 -3.73
N GLU A 133 -4.64 -4.46 -3.36
CA GLU A 133 -4.11 -4.49 -1.99
C GLU A 133 -3.39 -3.20 -1.61
N LEU A 134 -2.71 -2.53 -2.56
CA LEU A 134 -2.08 -1.24 -2.32
C LEU A 134 -3.13 -0.14 -2.04
N GLU A 135 -4.21 -0.08 -2.81
CA GLU A 135 -5.30 0.86 -2.52
C GLU A 135 -5.97 0.55 -1.18
N GLN A 136 -6.15 -0.73 -0.87
CA GLN A 136 -6.72 -1.16 0.41
C GLN A 136 -5.88 -0.67 1.59
N ILE A 137 -4.56 -0.86 1.55
CA ILE A 137 -3.70 -0.42 2.65
C ILE A 137 -3.61 1.10 2.74
N ILE A 138 -3.67 1.82 1.62
CA ILE A 138 -3.67 3.30 1.62
C ILE A 138 -4.95 3.81 2.28
N ILE A 139 -6.12 3.27 1.93
CA ILE A 139 -7.40 3.65 2.57
C ILE A 139 -7.35 3.41 4.08
N ILE A 140 -6.82 2.27 4.50
CA ILE A 140 -6.67 1.96 5.93
C ILE A 140 -5.67 2.93 6.56
N TYR A 141 -4.54 3.20 5.92
CA TYR A 141 -3.53 4.15 6.41
C TYR A 141 -4.13 5.55 6.62
N ASP A 142 -4.75 6.11 5.58
CA ASP A 142 -5.35 7.45 5.60
C ASP A 142 -6.39 7.56 6.71
N TRP A 143 -7.24 6.54 6.85
CA TRP A 143 -8.25 6.51 7.90
C TRP A 143 -7.64 6.47 9.31
N ASN A 144 -6.58 5.68 9.53
CA ASN A 144 -5.92 5.65 10.83
C ASN A 144 -5.19 6.95 11.14
N GLU A 145 -4.61 7.63 10.14
CA GLU A 145 -4.01 8.96 10.32
C GLU A 145 -5.08 10.00 10.69
N GLU A 146 -6.21 10.03 9.99
CA GLU A 146 -7.30 11.00 10.22
C GLU A 146 -8.01 10.79 11.57
N ASN A 147 -8.12 9.54 12.02
CA ASN A 147 -8.89 9.16 13.22
C ASN A 147 -8.00 8.79 14.40
N ASN A 148 -6.67 8.96 14.30
CA ASN A 148 -5.69 8.50 15.29
C ASN A 148 -5.88 7.00 15.65
N GLY A 149 -6.21 6.19 14.65
CA GLY A 149 -6.66 4.79 14.79
C GLY A 149 -5.53 3.77 14.99
N TRP A 150 -4.28 4.22 15.07
CA TRP A 150 -3.10 3.35 15.16
C TRP A 150 -2.93 2.64 16.52
N GLY A 151 -3.85 2.82 17.46
CA GLY A 151 -3.76 2.34 18.85
C GLY A 151 -3.19 3.38 19.79
#